data_AF-A0A6G2IDE4-F1
#
_entry.id   AF-A0A6G2IDE4-F1
#
_cell.length_a   1.000
_cell.length_b   1.000
_cell.length_c   1.000
_cell.angle_alpha   90.00
_cell.angle_beta   90.00
_cell.angle_gamma   90.00
#
_symmetry.space_group_name_H-M   'P 1'
#
loop_
_entity.id
_entity.type
_entity.pdbx_description
1 polymer ?
#
loop_
_entity_poly.entity_id
_entity_poly.type
_entity_poly.pdbx_seq_one_letter_code
_entity_poly.pdbx_strand_id
1 'polypeptide(L)'
;MTEQIVKHAARAGLNPHVSFPPYLGVYEILLDAKQGPDSPFGLIRVGARSGKVLSASLYPRNFATPCRARGALAVHRLIRRGYWS
;
A
#
# COMPACT_ATOMS: atom_id res chain seq x y z
N MET A 1 -5.37 -13.41 -1.16
CA MET A 1 -4.87 -12.32 -2.03
C MET A 1 -4.27 -11.17 -1.24
N THR A 2 -4.93 -10.67 -0.18
CA THR A 2 -4.38 -9.67 0.76
C THR A 2 -3.03 -10.13 1.36
N GLU A 3 -2.91 -11.40 1.78
CA GLU A 3 -1.65 -11.97 2.26
C GLU A 3 -0.51 -11.97 1.22
N GLN A 4 -0.81 -12.10 -0.07
CA GLN A 4 0.22 -12.05 -1.11
C GLN A 4 0.79 -10.65 -1.24
N ILE A 5 -0.05 -9.61 -1.14
CA ILE A 5 0.37 -8.20 -1.13
C ILE A 5 1.30 -7.94 0.07
N VAL A 6 0.91 -8.43 1.25
CA VAL A 6 1.72 -8.35 2.48
C VAL A 6 3.05 -9.06 2.31
N LYS A 7 3.06 -10.31 1.82
CA LYS A 7 4.30 -11.08 1.58
C LYS A 7 5.21 -10.40 0.55
N HIS A 8 4.67 -9.85 -0.53
CA HIS A 8 5.45 -9.13 -1.53
C HIS A 8 6.04 -7.83 -0.97
N ALA A 9 5.28 -7.07 -0.17
CA ALA A 9 5.77 -5.88 0.48
C ALA A 9 6.89 -6.17 1.49
N ALA A 10 6.70 -7.19 2.33
CA ALA A 10 7.73 -7.63 3.28
C ALA A 10 9.02 -8.06 2.56
N ARG A 11 8.91 -8.80 1.45
CA ARG A 11 10.07 -9.17 0.61
C ARG A 11 10.77 -7.96 -0.02
N ALA A 12 10.06 -6.86 -0.24
CA ALA A 12 10.62 -5.61 -0.73
C ALA A 12 11.25 -4.76 0.39
N GLY A 13 11.31 -5.26 1.64
CA GLY A 13 11.86 -4.53 2.78
C GLY A 13 10.91 -3.50 3.40
N LEU A 14 9.63 -3.52 3.02
CA LEU A 14 8.59 -2.67 3.62
C LEU A 14 7.99 -3.36 4.85
N ASN A 15 7.42 -2.55 5.75
CA ASN A 15 6.64 -2.97 6.91
C ASN A 15 5.14 -2.87 6.58
N PRO A 16 4.50 -3.95 6.09
CA PRO A 16 3.07 -3.95 5.83
C PRO A 16 2.27 -4.09 7.12
N HIS A 17 1.27 -3.23 7.32
CA HIS A 17 0.28 -3.34 8.39
C HIS A 17 -1.12 -3.41 7.78
N VAL A 18 -1.89 -4.43 8.13
CA VAL A 18 -3.25 -4.63 7.61
C VAL A 18 -4.26 -4.19 8.65
N SER A 19 -5.22 -3.34 8.26
CA SER A 19 -6.34 -2.96 9.12
C SER A 19 -7.25 -4.17 9.33
N PHE A 20 -7.39 -4.62 10.58
CA PHE A 20 -8.35 -5.64 10.95
C PHE A 20 -9.17 -5.16 12.17
N PRO A 21 -10.50 -5.29 12.16
CA PRO A 21 -11.36 -5.82 11.09
C PRO A 21 -11.44 -4.90 9.84
N PRO A 22 -11.95 -5.39 8.68
CA PRO A 22 -12.15 -4.54 7.51
C PRO A 22 -13.23 -3.49 7.79
N TYR A 23 -12.97 -2.24 7.41
CA TYR A 23 -13.92 -1.14 7.56
C TYR A 23 -14.70 -0.93 6.25
N LEU A 24 -16.04 -0.90 6.33
CA LEU A 24 -16.94 -0.77 5.17
C LEU A 24 -16.64 -1.79 4.05
N GLY A 25 -16.22 -3.01 4.41
CA GLY A 25 -15.89 -4.06 3.45
C GLY A 25 -14.58 -3.84 2.69
N VAL A 26 -13.65 -3.04 3.24
CA VAL A 26 -12.33 -2.77 2.67
C VAL A 26 -11.25 -3.07 3.71
N TYR A 27 -10.21 -3.80 3.30
CA TYR A 27 -8.95 -3.89 4.01
C TYR A 27 -8.05 -2.74 3.57
N GLU A 28 -7.49 -2.01 4.51
CA GLU A 28 -6.45 -1.04 4.27
C GLU A 28 -5.10 -1.65 4.66
N ILE A 29 -4.15 -1.67 3.72
CA ILE A 29 -2.79 -2.16 3.93
C ILE A 29 -1.88 -0.95 3.91
N LEU A 30 -1.41 -0.53 5.07
CA LEU A 30 -0.34 0.44 5.19
C LEU A 30 0.98 -0.25 4.82
N LEU A 31 1.82 0.41 4.04
CA LEU A 31 3.15 -0.03 3.65
C LEU A 31 4.14 1.03 4.07
N ASP A 32 5.00 0.78 5.05
CA ASP A 32 6.00 1.74 5.49
C ASP A 32 7.42 1.31 5.07
N ALA A 33 8.26 2.21 4.57
CA ALA A 33 9.64 1.90 4.22
C ALA A 33 10.55 1.69 5.43
N LYS A 34 10.33 2.38 6.56
CA LYS A 34 11.22 2.34 7.76
C LYS A 34 10.49 2.80 9.03
N GLN A 35 10.95 2.39 10.21
CA GLN A 35 10.50 3.01 11.46
C GLN A 35 10.99 4.47 11.54
N GLY A 36 10.06 5.42 11.54
CA GLY A 36 10.34 6.85 11.75
C GLY A 36 9.21 7.76 11.26
N PRO A 37 9.04 8.97 11.83
CA PRO A 37 7.97 9.90 11.46
C PRO A 37 8.08 10.44 10.03
N ASP A 38 9.29 10.41 9.46
CA ASP A 38 9.59 10.90 8.11
C ASP A 38 9.86 9.76 7.12
N SER A 39 9.25 8.59 7.31
CA SER A 39 9.39 7.48 6.36
C SER A 39 8.32 7.58 5.27
N PRO A 40 8.67 7.35 3.99
CA PRO A 40 7.66 7.25 2.95
C PRO A 40 6.76 6.05 3.26
N PHE A 41 5.45 6.28 3.23
CA PHE A 41 4.45 5.24 3.47
C PHE A 41 3.42 5.21 2.35
N GLY A 42 2.80 4.06 2.15
CA GLY A 42 1.75 3.84 1.16
C GLY A 42 0.53 3.21 1.82
N LEU A 43 -0.63 3.39 1.20
CA LEU A 43 -1.89 2.81 1.63
C LEU A 43 -2.51 2.10 0.44
N ILE A 44 -2.72 0.79 0.53
CA ILE A 44 -3.41 -0.02 -0.47
C ILE A 44 -4.78 -0.42 0.07
N ARG A 45 -5.83 -0.14 -0.68
CA ARG A 45 -7.20 -0.54 -0.35
C ARG A 45 -7.59 -1.77 -1.15
N VAL A 46 -8.04 -2.81 -0.46
CA VAL A 46 -8.43 -4.10 -1.03
C VAL A 46 -9.86 -4.42 -0.62
N GLY A 47 -10.72 -4.81 -1.56
CA GLY A 47 -12.08 -5.20 -1.24
C GLY A 47 -12.09 -6.48 -0.40
N ALA A 48 -12.72 -6.47 0.76
CA ALA A 48 -12.71 -7.59 1.70
C ALA A 48 -13.39 -8.85 1.13
N ARG A 49 -14.45 -8.66 0.34
CA ARG A 49 -15.18 -9.76 -0.30
C ARG A 49 -14.51 -10.26 -1.58
N SER A 50 -13.90 -9.37 -2.36
CA SER A 50 -13.39 -9.68 -3.71
C SER A 50 -11.89 -9.97 -3.73
N GLY A 51 -11.14 -9.57 -2.69
CA GLY A 51 -9.68 -9.62 -2.68
C GLY A 51 -9.01 -8.69 -3.70
N LYS A 52 -9.79 -7.90 -4.45
CA LYS A 52 -9.29 -7.04 -5.52
C LYS A 52 -8.73 -5.74 -4.96
N VAL A 53 -7.61 -5.31 -5.51
CA VAL A 53 -7.05 -3.98 -5.25
C VAL A 53 -7.97 -2.93 -5.85
N LEU A 54 -8.51 -2.07 -4.99
CA LEU A 54 -9.39 -0.96 -5.36
C LEU A 54 -8.56 0.28 -5.71
N SER A 55 -7.62 0.63 -4.84
CA SER A 55 -6.77 1.81 -4.98
C SER A 55 -5.47 1.69 -4.19
N ALA A 56 -4.49 2.50 -4.54
CA ALA A 56 -3.34 2.76 -3.69
C ALA A 56 -3.02 4.26 -3.66
N SER A 57 -2.54 4.73 -2.51
CA SER A 57 -1.97 6.04 -2.31
C SER A 57 -0.53 5.85 -1.84
N LEU A 58 0.39 6.67 -2.32
CA LEU A 58 1.79 6.66 -1.92
C LEU A 58 2.16 8.06 -1.46
N TYR A 59 2.68 8.14 -0.24
CA TYR A 59 3.06 9.37 0.44
C TYR A 59 4.59 9.45 0.41
N PRO A 60 5.17 10.26 -0.49
CA PRO A 60 6.60 10.41 -0.56
C PRO A 60 7.13 11.15 0.67
N ARG A 61 8.40 10.87 1.00
CA ARG A 61 9.12 11.40 2.16
C ARG A 61 9.10 12.92 2.30
N ASN A 62 9.12 13.63 1.16
CA ASN A 62 9.28 15.08 1.12
C ASN A 62 7.98 15.86 1.26
N PHE A 63 6.92 15.28 1.86
CA PHE A 63 5.58 15.86 1.93
C PHE A 63 5.01 16.28 0.56
N ALA A 64 5.59 15.75 -0.53
CA ALA A 64 5.13 16.03 -1.88
C ALA A 64 3.76 15.40 -2.10
N THR A 65 3.03 15.91 -3.10
CA THR A 65 1.66 15.49 -3.38
C THR A 65 1.56 13.96 -3.47
N PRO A 66 0.65 13.32 -2.70
CA PRO A 66 0.54 11.87 -2.69
C PRO A 66 0.16 11.35 -4.07
N CYS A 67 0.91 10.35 -4.54
CA CYS A 67 0.63 9.70 -5.81
C CYS A 67 -0.51 8.69 -5.60
N ARG A 68 -1.58 8.80 -6.40
CA ARG A 68 -2.74 7.92 -6.29
C ARG A 68 -2.90 7.08 -7.55
N ALA A 69 -3.23 5.81 -7.37
CA ALA A 69 -3.56 4.89 -8.44
C ALA A 69 -4.87 4.16 -8.12
N ARG A 70 -5.68 3.89 -9.15
CA ARG A 70 -6.94 3.14 -9.04
C ARG A 70 -6.89 1.93 -9.97
N GLY A 71 -7.35 0.78 -9.45
CA GLY A 71 -7.30 -0.50 -10.15
C GLY A 71 -5.94 -1.20 -10.08
N ALA A 72 -5.96 -2.53 -10.18
CA ALA A 72 -4.80 -3.39 -9.91
C ALA A 72 -3.55 -3.04 -10.75
N LEU A 73 -3.73 -2.75 -12.05
CA LEU A 73 -2.61 -2.53 -12.97
C LEU A 73 -1.91 -1.18 -12.73
N ALA A 74 -2.67 -0.13 -12.43
CA ALA A 74 -2.12 1.18 -12.06
C ALA A 74 -1.41 1.12 -10.71
N VAL A 75 -1.98 0.38 -9.73
CA VAL A 75 -1.35 0.16 -8.42
C VAL A 75 -0.04 -0.61 -8.57
N HIS A 76 -0.03 -1.67 -9.38
CA HIS A 76 1.19 -2.42 -9.66
C HIS A 76 2.29 -1.54 -10.28
N ARG A 77 1.94 -0.68 -11.24
CA ARG A 77 2.88 0.30 -11.83
C ARG A 77 3.38 1.31 -10.79
N LEU A 78 2.51 1.81 -9.92
CA LEU A 78 2.87 2.78 -8.87
C LEU A 78 3.88 2.18 -7.89
N ILE A 79 3.65 0.96 -7.42
CA ILE A 79 4.56 0.26 -6.48
C ILE A 79 5.91 -0.01 -7.15
N ARG A 80 5.91 -0.50 -8.39
CA ARG A 80 7.13 -0.83 -9.13
C ARG A 80 7.98 0.40 -9.48
N ARG A 81 7.39 1.59 -9.60
CA ARG A 81 8.10 2.83 -9.94
C ARG A 81 9.02 3.33 -8.81
N GLY A 82 8.96 2.73 -7.62
CA GLY A 82 10.07 2.80 -6.68
C GLY A 82 10.26 4.17 -6.02
N TYR A 83 9.21 4.77 -5.46
CA TYR A 83 9.38 5.91 -4.53
C TYR A 83 9.80 5.47 -3.12
N TRP A 84 10.36 4.26 -3.00
CA TRP A 84 10.73 3.62 -1.73
C TRP A 84 12.25 3.59 -1.52
N SER A 85 13.02 4.10 -2.49
CA SER A 85 14.48 4.17 -2.51
C SER A 85 15.00 5.43 -1.82
#